data_AF-A0A133ZJP5-F1
#
_entry.id   AF-A0A133ZJP5-F1
#
_cell.length_a   1.000
_cell.length_b   1.000
_cell.length_c   1.000
_cell.angle_alpha   90.00
_cell.angle_beta   90.00
_cell.angle_gamma   90.00
#
_symmetry.space_group_name_H-M   'P 1'
#
loop_
_entity.id
_entity.type
_entity.pdbx_description
1 polymer ?
#
loop_
_entity_poly.entity_id
_entity_poly.type
_entity_poly.pdbx_seq_one_letter_code
_entity_poly.pdbx_strand_id
1 'polypeptide(L)'
;MVSGAFYNPVEMNCVDAPMATLIMHGTADKMMTYDGGTRHEAGYLPVRTVLGGYLNRNRCDMTFMSEPAASGSERLNFNGCQQPVELLKVPADHTWFWAPDAANEVWNFLSDKHKYVVPAPAPTA
;
A
#
# COMPACT_ATOMS: atom_id res chain seq x y z
N MET A 1 2.40 2.72 3.66
CA MET A 1 2.95 3.86 2.89
C MET A 1 1.90 4.95 2.86
N VAL A 2 2.27 6.20 3.16
CA VAL A 2 1.35 7.35 3.14
C VAL A 2 1.90 8.39 2.17
N SER A 3 1.12 8.78 1.17
CA SER A 3 1.50 9.77 0.14
C SER A 3 2.87 9.46 -0.49
N GLY A 4 3.08 8.19 -0.85
CA GLY A 4 4.40 7.68 -1.24
C GLY A 4 4.90 8.17 -2.59
N ALA A 5 6.21 8.33 -2.72
CA ALA A 5 6.89 8.58 -3.99
C ALA A 5 7.48 7.29 -4.56
N PHE A 6 6.81 6.67 -5.53
CA PHE A 6 7.16 5.33 -6.02
C PHE A 6 8.07 5.36 -7.24
N TYR A 7 9.31 5.82 -7.06
CA TYR A 7 10.28 5.86 -8.16
C TYR A 7 10.63 4.46 -8.67
N ASN A 8 10.75 4.31 -9.99
CA ASN A 8 10.97 3.02 -10.63
C ASN A 8 12.13 2.21 -10.01
N PRO A 9 13.31 2.78 -9.73
CA PRO A 9 14.43 1.99 -9.18
C PRO A 9 14.14 1.34 -7.82
N VAL A 10 13.18 1.85 -7.06
CA VAL A 10 12.79 1.32 -5.74
C VAL A 10 11.81 0.15 -5.87
N GLU A 11 10.92 0.21 -6.86
CA GLU A 11 9.83 -0.76 -7.03
C GLU A 11 10.20 -1.95 -7.94
N MET A 12 11.40 -1.94 -8.53
CA MET A 12 11.90 -2.99 -9.43
C MET A 12 12.85 -3.96 -8.72
N ASN A 13 12.90 -5.21 -9.19
CA ASN A 13 13.83 -6.25 -8.74
C ASN A 13 13.79 -6.57 -7.23
N CYS A 14 12.67 -6.30 -6.56
CA CYS A 14 12.48 -6.74 -5.18
C CYS A 14 12.43 -8.26 -5.11
N VAL A 15 12.86 -8.83 -3.98
CA VAL A 15 12.68 -10.26 -3.67
C VAL A 15 11.20 -10.63 -3.77
N ASP A 16 10.91 -11.77 -4.39
CA ASP A 16 9.56 -12.31 -4.53
C ASP A 16 9.11 -13.00 -3.22
N ALA A 17 8.81 -12.18 -2.21
CA ALA A 17 8.32 -12.62 -0.90
C ALA A 17 7.04 -11.88 -0.50
N PRO A 18 5.98 -12.58 -0.06
CA PRO A 18 4.74 -11.95 0.43
C PRO A 18 5.00 -10.95 1.56
N MET A 19 4.25 -9.84 1.56
CA MET A 19 4.39 -8.78 2.56
C MET A 19 3.07 -8.08 2.81
N ALA A 20 2.70 -7.94 4.08
CA ALA A 20 1.57 -7.13 4.50
C ALA A 20 1.76 -5.68 4.03
N THR A 21 0.85 -5.17 3.23
CA THR A 21 1.00 -3.87 2.57
C THR A 21 -0.25 -3.01 2.76
N LEU A 22 -0.06 -1.80 3.29
CA LEU A 22 -1.04 -0.72 3.26
C LEU A 22 -0.49 0.42 2.42
N ILE A 23 -1.24 0.86 1.42
CA ILE A 23 -0.99 2.12 0.70
C ILE A 23 -2.13 3.08 1.03
N MET A 24 -1.81 4.27 1.49
CA MET A 24 -2.74 5.38 1.67
C MET A 24 -2.27 6.54 0.79
N HIS A 25 -3.12 7.04 -0.11
CA HIS A 25 -2.69 8.07 -1.04
C HIS A 25 -3.81 9.07 -1.37
N GLY A 26 -3.42 10.34 -1.48
CA GLY A 26 -4.31 11.43 -1.87
C GLY A 26 -4.67 11.34 -3.35
N THR A 27 -5.94 11.19 -3.69
CA THR A 27 -6.36 11.17 -5.11
C THR A 27 -6.26 12.54 -5.77
N ALA A 28 -6.11 13.61 -4.98
CA ALA A 28 -5.89 14.97 -5.45
C ALA A 28 -4.47 15.47 -5.15
N ASP A 29 -3.54 14.56 -4.85
CA ASP A 29 -2.13 14.85 -4.59
C ASP A 29 -1.48 15.48 -5.84
N LYS A 30 -0.99 16.72 -5.68
CA LYS A 30 -0.33 17.48 -6.76
C LYS A 30 1.19 17.39 -6.70
N MET A 31 1.74 16.84 -5.62
CA MET A 31 3.18 16.76 -5.37
C MET A 31 3.73 15.41 -5.87
N MET A 32 3.06 14.33 -5.50
CA MET A 32 3.29 12.96 -5.96
C MET A 32 1.94 12.40 -6.44
N THR A 33 1.64 12.61 -7.71
CA THR A 33 0.31 12.35 -8.28
C THR A 33 -0.09 10.89 -8.14
N TYR A 34 -1.37 10.66 -7.87
CA TYR A 34 -1.94 9.32 -7.74
C TYR A 34 -1.71 8.44 -8.98
N ASP A 35 -1.78 9.07 -10.16
CA ASP A 35 -1.59 8.40 -11.46
C ASP A 35 -0.13 8.35 -11.92
N GLY A 36 0.82 8.66 -11.04
CA GLY A 36 2.25 8.66 -11.38
C GLY A 36 2.66 9.88 -12.21
N GLY A 37 3.95 10.00 -12.47
CA GLY A 37 4.47 11.16 -13.19
C GLY A 37 5.98 11.19 -13.26
N THR A 38 6.51 12.39 -13.54
CA THR A 38 7.95 12.66 -13.52
C THR A 38 8.21 13.79 -12.55
N ARG A 39 9.20 13.61 -11.67
CA ARG A 39 9.67 14.64 -10.76
C ARG A 39 11.16 14.46 -10.52
N HIS A 40 11.89 15.56 -10.41
CA HIS A 40 13.36 15.53 -10.29
C HIS A 40 14.01 14.68 -11.39
N GLU A 41 13.55 14.84 -12.64
CA GLU A 41 14.04 14.11 -13.82
C GLU A 41 13.88 12.58 -13.76
N ALA A 42 13.16 12.07 -12.75
CA ALA A 42 12.90 10.65 -12.56
C ALA A 42 11.41 10.33 -12.65
N GLY A 43 11.09 9.26 -13.36
CA GLY A 43 9.74 8.69 -13.41
C GLY A 43 9.38 7.99 -12.10
N TYR A 44 8.15 8.19 -11.65
CA TYR A 44 7.54 7.44 -10.56
C TYR A 44 6.21 6.83 -11.00
N LEU A 45 5.93 5.66 -10.45
CA LEU A 45 4.83 4.81 -10.86
C LEU A 45 3.48 5.31 -10.32
N PRO A 46 2.38 5.07 -11.06
CA PRO A 46 1.03 5.20 -10.53
C PRO A 46 0.79 4.29 -9.32
N VAL A 47 -0.02 4.74 -8.36
CA VAL A 47 -0.41 3.96 -7.17
C VAL A 47 -0.95 2.58 -7.56
N ARG A 48 -1.77 2.51 -8.63
CA ARG A 48 -2.33 1.25 -9.12
C ARG A 48 -1.27 0.27 -9.62
N THR A 49 -0.20 0.75 -10.25
CA THR A 49 0.89 -0.10 -10.74
C THR A 49 1.67 -0.70 -9.58
N VAL A 50 1.97 0.12 -8.58
CA VAL A 50 2.68 -0.30 -7.36
C VAL A 50 1.84 -1.32 -6.58
N LEU A 51 0.56 -1.01 -6.36
CA LEU A 51 -0.39 -1.93 -5.75
C LEU A 51 -0.43 -3.27 -6.49
N GLY A 52 -0.53 -3.25 -7.82
CA GLY A 52 -0.50 -4.47 -8.65
C GLY A 52 0.74 -5.33 -8.42
N GLY A 53 1.91 -4.72 -8.23
CA GLY A 53 3.14 -5.41 -7.86
C GLY A 53 3.02 -6.14 -6.52
N TYR A 54 2.48 -5.49 -5.49
CA TYR A 54 2.24 -6.11 -4.17
C TYR A 54 1.16 -7.19 -4.22
N LEU A 55 0.10 -7.03 -5.01
CA LEU A 55 -0.92 -8.06 -5.19
C LEU A 55 -0.34 -9.32 -5.81
N ASN A 56 0.49 -9.17 -6.86
CA ASN A 56 1.16 -10.30 -7.50
C ASN A 56 2.14 -11.01 -6.55
N ARG A 57 2.94 -10.24 -5.81
CA ARG A 57 3.88 -10.78 -4.81
C ARG A 57 3.16 -11.52 -3.68
N ASN A 58 1.95 -11.08 -3.32
CA ASN A 58 1.13 -11.71 -2.29
C ASN A 58 0.19 -12.80 -2.81
N ARG A 59 0.26 -13.17 -4.09
CA ARG A 59 -0.56 -14.22 -4.72
C ARG A 59 -2.07 -14.00 -4.52
N CYS A 60 -2.51 -12.74 -4.55
CA CYS A 60 -3.92 -12.38 -4.39
C CYS A 60 -4.76 -12.82 -5.61
N ASP A 61 -6.06 -13.03 -5.41
CA ASP A 61 -7.01 -13.42 -6.47
C ASP A 61 -7.41 -12.27 -7.41
N MET A 62 -6.85 -11.08 -7.21
CA MET A 62 -7.17 -9.84 -7.94
C MET A 62 -8.63 -9.38 -7.80
N THR A 63 -9.33 -9.83 -6.76
CA THR A 63 -10.64 -9.31 -6.36
C THR A 63 -10.52 -8.49 -5.08
N PHE A 64 -11.43 -7.55 -4.86
CA PHE A 64 -11.44 -6.71 -3.68
C PHE A 64 -12.85 -6.36 -3.23
N MET A 65 -12.98 -6.05 -1.94
CA MET A 65 -14.14 -5.35 -1.39
C MET A 65 -13.81 -3.86 -1.29
N SER A 66 -14.74 -3.01 -1.73
CA SER A 66 -14.65 -1.56 -1.53
C SER A 66 -15.58 -1.14 -0.40
N GLU A 67 -15.06 -0.35 0.53
CA GLU A 67 -15.78 0.16 1.70
C GLU A 67 -15.56 1.67 1.84
N PRO A 68 -16.60 2.43 2.20
CA PRO A 68 -16.44 3.84 2.54
C PRO A 68 -15.59 3.99 3.81
N ALA A 69 -14.74 5.00 3.81
CA ALA A 69 -13.95 5.43 4.95
C ALA A 69 -14.21 6.92 5.24
N ALA A 70 -13.63 7.44 6.33
CA ALA A 70 -13.87 8.80 6.77
C ALA A 70 -13.59 9.86 5.68
N SER A 71 -14.30 10.98 5.73
CA SER A 71 -14.13 12.13 4.82
C SER A 71 -14.26 11.79 3.34
N GLY A 72 -15.15 10.85 2.99
CA GLY A 72 -15.37 10.44 1.59
C GLY A 72 -14.22 9.61 1.01
N SER A 73 -13.36 9.07 1.88
CA SER A 73 -12.31 8.13 1.48
C SER A 73 -12.89 6.77 1.11
N GLU A 74 -12.12 5.98 0.38
CA GLU A 74 -12.51 4.63 -0.06
C GLU A 74 -11.39 3.65 0.29
N ARG A 75 -11.73 2.58 1.02
CA ARG A 75 -10.81 1.48 1.31
C ARG A 75 -11.08 0.32 0.36
N LEU A 76 -10.03 -0.21 -0.23
CA LEU A 76 -10.04 -1.44 -1.00
C LEU A 76 -9.28 -2.52 -0.23
N ASN A 77 -9.98 -3.60 0.16
CA ASN A 77 -9.41 -4.77 0.81
C ASN A 77 -9.32 -5.92 -0.20
N PHE A 78 -8.12 -6.43 -0.46
CA PHE A 78 -7.91 -7.45 -1.48
C PHE A 78 -8.00 -8.87 -0.93
N ASN A 79 -8.61 -9.76 -1.71
CA ASN A 79 -8.93 -11.14 -1.30
C ASN A 79 -7.88 -12.16 -1.77
N GLY A 80 -7.87 -13.31 -1.10
CA GLY A 80 -7.04 -14.46 -1.49
C GLY A 80 -5.54 -14.27 -1.28
N CYS A 81 -5.13 -13.19 -0.61
CA CYS A 81 -3.72 -12.86 -0.43
C CYS A 81 -3.04 -13.69 0.67
N GLN A 82 -1.78 -14.06 0.47
CA GLN A 82 -0.94 -14.71 1.49
C GLN A 82 -0.59 -13.78 2.66
N GLN A 83 -0.45 -12.47 2.39
CA GLN A 83 -0.43 -11.42 3.40
C GLN A 83 -1.40 -10.31 3.00
N PRO A 84 -2.00 -9.60 3.95
CA PRO A 84 -3.03 -8.59 3.67
C PRO A 84 -2.48 -7.45 2.83
N VAL A 85 -3.24 -7.06 1.81
CA VAL A 85 -2.95 -5.89 0.96
C VAL A 85 -4.17 -4.98 0.95
N GLU A 86 -3.95 -3.71 1.30
CA GLU A 86 -5.00 -2.69 1.40
C GLU A 86 -4.59 -1.40 0.66
N LEU A 87 -5.57 -0.77 0.01
CA LEU A 87 -5.42 0.58 -0.56
C LEU A 87 -6.48 1.50 0.05
N LEU A 88 -6.06 2.60 0.65
CA LEU A 88 -6.94 3.68 1.11
C LEU A 88 -6.77 4.90 0.20
N LYS A 89 -7.81 5.21 -0.57
CA LYS A 89 -7.89 6.38 -1.43
C LYS A 89 -8.51 7.53 -0.64
N VAL A 90 -7.76 8.61 -0.48
CA VAL A 90 -8.20 9.76 0.32
C VAL A 90 -8.43 10.95 -0.62
N PRO A 91 -9.58 11.64 -0.61
CA PRO A 91 -9.82 12.81 -1.47
C PRO A 91 -9.08 14.06 -0.93
N ALA A 92 -7.75 13.96 -0.84
CA ALA A 92 -6.86 14.96 -0.29
C ALA A 92 -5.62 15.17 -1.18
N ASP A 93 -4.88 16.25 -0.88
CA ASP A 93 -3.56 16.56 -1.47
C ASP A 93 -2.43 15.79 -0.73
N HIS A 94 -1.17 16.12 -1.01
CA HIS A 94 0.03 15.52 -0.40
C HIS A 94 0.20 15.89 1.09
N THR A 95 -0.52 15.22 1.98
CA THR A 95 -0.50 15.54 3.42
C THR A 95 -0.39 14.30 4.28
N TRP A 96 -0.19 14.54 5.58
CA TRP A 96 -0.54 13.58 6.62
C TRP A 96 -2.06 13.69 6.87
N PHE A 97 -2.80 12.62 6.59
CA PHE A 97 -4.27 12.67 6.65
C PHE A 97 -4.77 12.74 8.08
N TRP A 98 -5.65 13.71 8.37
CA TRP A 98 -6.35 13.81 9.65
C TRP A 98 -7.66 13.01 9.66
N ALA A 99 -8.28 12.78 8.49
CA ALA A 99 -9.45 11.93 8.33
C ALA A 99 -9.46 11.26 6.95
N PRO A 100 -9.35 9.92 6.90
CA PRO A 100 -9.07 9.04 8.04
C PRO A 100 -7.72 9.39 8.67
N ASP A 101 -7.62 9.27 9.99
CA ASP A 101 -6.41 9.61 10.73
C ASP A 101 -5.29 8.64 10.34
N ALA A 102 -4.27 9.13 9.65
CA ALA A 102 -3.23 8.27 9.09
C ALA A 102 -2.42 7.53 10.16
N ALA A 103 -2.26 8.09 11.36
CA ALA A 103 -1.54 7.41 12.42
C ALA A 103 -2.34 6.22 12.94
N ASN A 104 -3.64 6.40 13.19
CA ASN A 104 -4.53 5.32 13.60
C ASN A 104 -4.67 4.25 12.53
N GLU A 105 -4.78 4.63 11.26
CA GLU A 105 -4.90 3.67 10.14
C GLU A 105 -3.65 2.80 10.00
N VAL A 106 -2.47 3.43 10.05
CA VAL A 106 -1.19 2.70 10.01
C VAL A 106 -1.01 1.86 11.27
N TRP A 107 -1.34 2.38 12.45
CA TRP A 107 -1.24 1.65 13.70
C TRP A 107 -2.13 0.41 13.67
N ASN A 108 -3.41 0.56 13.36
CA ASN A 108 -4.37 -0.55 13.30
C ASN A 108 -3.91 -1.61 12.31
N PHE A 109 -3.46 -1.19 11.12
CA PHE A 109 -2.94 -2.12 10.12
C PHE A 109 -1.76 -2.92 10.65
N LEU A 110 -0.78 -2.28 11.30
CA LEU A 110 0.43 -2.94 11.78
C LEU A 110 0.19 -3.76 13.06
N SER A 111 -0.57 -3.23 14.02
CA SER A 111 -0.83 -3.86 15.33
C SER A 111 -1.50 -5.22 15.17
N ASP A 112 -2.37 -5.36 14.17
CA ASP A 112 -3.02 -6.62 13.85
C ASP A 112 -2.06 -7.68 13.32
N LYS A 113 -0.91 -7.29 12.74
CA LYS A 113 0.03 -8.22 12.08
C LYS A 113 1.17 -8.71 12.98
N HIS A 114 1.25 -8.28 14.24
CA HIS A 114 2.16 -8.86 15.23
C HIS A 114 1.90 -10.37 15.46
N LYS A 115 0.80 -10.93 14.93
CA LYS A 115 0.45 -12.35 14.97
C LYS A 115 1.12 -13.20 13.86
N TYR A 116 1.77 -12.58 12.87
CA TYR A 116 2.40 -13.28 11.73
C TYR A 116 3.94 -13.28 11.80
N VAL A 117 4.52 -13.45 12.99
CA VAL A 117 5.96 -13.70 13.12
C VAL A 117 6.28 -15.03 12.42
N VAL A 118 7.03 -14.97 11.32
CA VAL A 118 7.57 -16.14 10.64
C VAL A 118 8.40 -16.93 11.67
N PRO A 119 8.11 -18.22 11.92
CA PRO A 119 8.95 -19.02 12.80
C PRO A 119 10.40 -19.00 12.30
N ALA A 120 11.36 -18.86 13.22
CA ALA A 120 12.77 -18.97 12.86
C ALA A 120 13.02 -20.29 12.09
N PRO A 121 13.88 -20.31 11.06
CA PRO A 121 14.21 -21.54 10.36
C PRO A 121 14.72 -22.57 11.36
N ALA A 122 14.25 -23.81 11.23
CA ALA A 122 14.71 -24.92 12.08
C ALA A 122 16.23 -25.08 11.93
N PRO A 123 16.97 -25.38 13.02
CA PRO A 123 18.39 -25.62 12.92
C PRO A 123 18.65 -26.81 11.98
N THR A 124 19.53 -26.60 10.99
CA THR A 124 20.03 -27.66 10.14
C THR A 124 20.77 -28.68 11.01
N ALA A 125 20.35 -29.95 10.92
CA ALA A 125 20.98 -31.10 11.57
C ALA A 125 22.40 -31.36 11.02
#